data_AF-A0A229R118-F1
#
_entry.id   AF-A0A229R118-F1
#
_cell.length_a   1.000
_cell.length_b   1.000
_cell.length_c   1.000
_cell.angle_alpha   90.00
_cell.angle_beta   90.00
_cell.angle_gamma   90.00
#
_symmetry.space_group_name_H-M   'P 1'
#
loop_
_entity.id
_entity.type
_entity.pdbx_description
1 polymer ?
#
loop_
_entity_poly.entity_id
_entity_poly.type
_entity_poly.pdbx_seq_one_letter_code
_entity_poly.pdbx_strand_id
1 'polypeptide(L)' 'RPYEFTSQLYFTPEFGAAYLRTEPYRRKGPADTTNSRDSIYRSGGAQMLLRPQQSGTGYTADFAIGLDLSNTQVGRPD' A
#
# COMPACT_ATOMS: atom_id res chain seq x y z
N ARG A 1 7.70 9.39 25.22
CA ARG A 1 7.34 8.10 24.57
C ARG A 1 7.36 8.35 23.07
N PRO A 2 8.00 7.52 22.25
CA PRO A 2 7.94 7.69 20.80
C PRO A 2 6.50 7.49 20.31
N TYR A 3 6.13 8.19 19.23
CA TYR A 3 4.89 7.92 18.50
C TYR A 3 5.16 6.77 17.53
N GLU A 4 4.31 5.75 17.55
CA GLU A 4 4.40 4.59 16.66
C GLU A 4 3.25 4.63 15.64
N PHE A 5 3.54 4.34 14.37
CA PHE A 5 2.51 4.29 13.35
C PHE A 5 2.72 3.02 12.53
N THR A 6 1.87 2.02 12.80
CA THR A 6 1.86 0.77 12.07
C THR A 6 0.75 0.82 11.03
N SER A 7 1.10 0.56 9.78
CA SER A 7 0.13 0.53 8.69
C SER A 7 0.61 -0.39 7.56
N GLN A 8 -0.19 -0.44 6.50
CA GLN A 8 0.11 -1.18 5.27
C GLN A 8 0.10 -0.21 4.09
N LEU A 9 0.98 -0.45 3.11
CA LEU A 9 0.98 0.26 1.83
C LEU A 9 0.35 -0.65 0.78
N TYR A 10 -0.47 -0.06 -0.08
CA TYR A 10 -1.17 -0.76 -1.15
C TYR A 10 -0.71 -0.23 -2.51
N PHE A 11 -0.72 -1.08 -3.53
CA PHE A 11 -0.56 -0.63 -4.91
C PHE A 11 -1.92 -0.24 -5.51
N THR A 12 -1.91 0.64 -6.51
CA THR A 12 -3.11 0.88 -7.30
C THR A 12 -3.52 -0.40 -8.05
N PRO A 13 -4.83 -0.60 -8.31
CA PRO A 13 -5.30 -1.75 -9.08
C PRO A 13 -4.65 -1.88 -10.45
N GLU A 14 -4.35 -0.77 -11.11
CA GLU A 14 -3.73 -0.72 -12.43
C GLU A 14 -2.28 -1.22 -12.38
N PHE A 15 -1.49 -0.73 -11.42
CA PHE A 15 -0.13 -1.20 -11.21
C PHE A 15 -0.10 -2.68 -10.83
N GLY A 16 -0.98 -3.08 -9.91
CA GLY A 16 -1.18 -4.47 -9.50
C GLY A 16 -1.44 -5.41 -10.67
N ALA A 17 -2.42 -5.07 -11.50
CA ALA A 17 -2.76 -5.84 -12.68
C ALA A 17 -1.62 -5.88 -13.72
N ALA A 18 -0.79 -4.84 -13.79
CA ALA A 18 0.36 -4.81 -14.68
C ALA A 18 1.47 -5.77 -14.24
N TYR A 19 1.99 -5.65 -13.00
CA TYR A 19 3.12 -6.48 -12.56
C TYR A 19 2.74 -7.96 -12.39
N LEU A 20 1.49 -8.28 -12.05
CA LEU A 20 1.04 -9.67 -11.96
C LEU A 20 1.01 -10.37 -13.33
N ARG A 21 1.12 -9.64 -14.44
CA ARG A 21 1.27 -10.22 -15.79
C ARG A 21 2.73 -10.45 -16.21
N THR A 22 3.71 -10.07 -15.38
CA THR A 22 5.14 -10.28 -15.69
C THR A 22 5.68 -11.51 -14.96
N GLU A 23 6.68 -12.20 -15.51
CA GLU A 23 7.40 -13.24 -14.75
C GLU A 23 8.13 -12.61 -13.55
N PRO A 24 8.28 -13.33 -12.42
CA PRO A 24 7.73 -14.66 -12.14
C PRO A 24 6.25 -14.63 -11.69
N TYR A 25 5.70 -13.45 -11.42
CA TYR A 25 4.36 -13.27 -10.83
C TYR A 25 3.22 -13.81 -11.72
N ARG A 26 3.40 -13.78 -13.04
CA ARG A 26 2.47 -14.33 -14.03
C ARG A 26 2.10 -15.78 -13.76
N ARG A 27 3.00 -16.57 -13.18
CA ARG A 27 2.75 -17.99 -12.82
C ARG A 27 1.64 -18.13 -11.78
N LYS A 28 1.51 -17.16 -10.89
CA LYS A 28 0.45 -17.08 -9.87
C LYS A 28 -0.85 -16.54 -10.46
N GLY A 29 -0.76 -15.63 -11.44
CA GLY A 29 -1.92 -15.03 -12.09
C GLY A 29 -2.44 -13.79 -11.34
N PRO A 30 -3.71 -13.40 -11.55
CA PRO A 30 -4.31 -12.22 -10.93
C PRO A 30 -4.29 -12.25 -9.39
N ALA A 31 -4.57 -11.09 -8.77
CA ALA A 31 -4.66 -10.98 -7.32
C ALA A 31 -5.84 -11.83 -6.79
N ASP A 32 -5.63 -12.58 -5.70
CA ASP A 32 -6.70 -13.38 -5.09
C ASP A 32 -7.71 -12.46 -4.39
N THR A 33 -7.15 -11.44 -3.71
CA THR A 33 -7.89 -10.37 -3.07
C THR A 33 -7.51 -9.06 -3.74
N THR A 34 -8.50 -8.40 -4.33
CA THR A 34 -8.34 -7.03 -4.84
C THR A 34 -8.53 -6.04 -3.71
N ASN A 35 -8.02 -4.81 -3.85
CA ASN A 35 -8.27 -3.73 -2.88
C ASN A 35 -9.77 -3.58 -2.55
N SER A 36 -10.66 -3.75 -3.54
CA SER A 36 -12.13 -3.68 -3.34
C SER A 36 -12.70 -4.80 -2.45
N ARG A 37 -12.00 -5.94 -2.32
CA ARG A 37 -12.39 -7.10 -1.52
C ARG A 37 -11.62 -7.19 -0.20
N ASP A 38 -10.51 -6.48 -0.08
CA ASP A 38 -9.67 -6.45 1.12
C ASP A 38 -10.35 -5.61 2.22
N SER A 39 -10.56 -6.20 3.41
CA SER A 39 -11.19 -5.52 4.54
C SER A 39 -10.32 -4.44 5.16
N ILE A 40 -8.99 -4.62 5.18
CA ILE A 40 -8.04 -3.66 5.73
C ILE A 40 -7.95 -2.46 4.78
N TYR A 41 -7.89 -2.70 3.47
CA TYR A 41 -7.92 -1.62 2.47
C TYR A 41 -9.19 -0.78 2.59
N ARG A 42 -10.35 -1.43 2.73
CA ARG A 42 -11.64 -0.72 2.87
C ARG A 42 -11.74 0.09 4.17
N SER A 43 -10.92 -0.20 5.17
CA SER A 43 -10.88 0.53 6.44
C SER A 43 -9.95 1.75 6.46
N GLY A 44 -9.43 2.19 5.30
CA GLY A 44 -8.58 3.39 5.21
C GLY A 44 -7.39 3.28 4.24
N GLY A 45 -7.15 2.10 3.67
CA GLY A 45 -6.03 1.84 2.76
C GLY A 45 -6.02 2.68 1.48
N ALA A 46 -7.15 3.31 1.10
CA ALA A 46 -7.17 4.28 0.00
C ALA A 46 -6.22 5.47 0.22
N GLN A 47 -5.96 5.85 1.48
CA GLN A 47 -4.97 6.88 1.83
C GLN A 47 -3.53 6.36 1.79
N MET A 48 -3.35 5.04 1.72
CA MET A 48 -2.06 4.35 1.77
C MET A 48 -1.66 3.77 0.41
N LEU A 49 -2.12 4.39 -0.68
CA LEU A 49 -1.86 3.96 -2.06
C LEU A 49 -0.53 4.51 -2.60
N LEU A 50 0.36 3.60 -2.99
CA LEU A 50 1.54 3.88 -3.79
C LEU A 50 1.16 3.97 -5.28
N ARG A 51 1.80 4.91 -5.98
CA ARG A 51 1.73 5.06 -7.43
C ARG A 51 3.12 4.92 -8.05
N PRO A 52 3.66 3.69 -8.15
CA PRO A 52 5.02 3.50 -8.62
C PRO A 52 5.18 3.92 -10.08
N GLN A 53 6.30 4.56 -10.37
CA GLN A 53 6.74 4.95 -11.70
C GLN A 53 8.02 4.22 -12.04
N GLN A 54 8.15 3.81 -13.31
CA GLN A 54 9.36 3.12 -13.75
C GLN A 54 10.58 4.04 -13.60
N SER A 55 11.65 3.52 -13.02
CA SER A 55 12.91 4.22 -12.84
C SER A 55 14.06 3.25 -13.07
N GLY A 56 14.76 3.40 -14.21
CA GLY A 56 15.77 2.45 -14.66
C GLY A 56 15.22 1.04 -14.81
N THR A 57 15.83 0.09 -14.11
CA THR A 57 15.43 -1.33 -14.08
C THR A 57 14.39 -1.66 -13.01
N GLY A 58 13.91 -0.66 -12.26
CA GLY A 58 12.96 -0.84 -11.17
C GLY A 58 11.83 0.19 -11.18
N TYR A 59 11.20 0.39 -10.01
CA TYR A 59 10.15 1.37 -9.80
C TYR A 59 10.45 2.22 -8.58
N THR A 60 10.06 3.49 -8.62
CA THR A 60 10.11 4.42 -7.49
C THR A 60 8.72 4.95 -7.19
N ALA A 61 8.42 5.23 -5.93
CA ALA A 61 7.19 5.86 -5.50
C ALA A 61 7.48 6.76 -4.31
N ASP A 62 6.95 7.98 -4.34
CA ASP A 62 6.94 8.86 -3.18
C ASP A 62 5.65 8.64 -2.38
N PHE A 63 5.78 8.64 -1.06
CA PHE A 63 4.64 8.53 -0.15
C PHE A 63 4.84 9.47 1.04
N ALA A 64 3.91 10.40 1.21
CA ALA A 64 3.94 11.35 2.31
C ALA A 64 3.12 10.83 3.50
N ILE A 65 3.74 10.78 4.68
CA ILE A 65 3.07 10.44 5.94
C ILE A 65 2.85 11.72 6.73
N GLY A 66 1.58 12.04 7.00
CA GLY A 66 1.18 13.04 7.96
C GLY A 66 0.61 12.38 9.21
N LEU A 67 1.14 12.73 10.39
CA LEU A 67 0.61 12.27 11.67
C LEU A 67 -0.05 13.44 12.40
N ASP A 68 -1.30 13.25 12.82
CA ASP A 68 -1.94 14.18 13.75
C ASP A 68 -1.48 13.86 15.18
N LEU A 69 -0.46 14.58 15.63
CA LEU A 69 0.13 14.38 16.96
C LEU A 69 -0.75 14.94 18.10
N SER A 70 -1.82 15.68 17.78
CA SER A 70 -2.81 16.11 18.77
C SER A 70 -3.75 14.97 19.17
N ASN A 71 -3.86 13.94 18.32
CA ASN A 71 -4.63 12.74 18.61
C ASN A 71 -3.81 11.74 19.43
N THR A 72 -4.14 11.61 20.71
CA THR A 72 -3.48 10.69 21.67
C THR A 72 -3.71 9.19 21.41
N GLN A 73 -4.48 8.84 20.38
CA GLN A 73 -4.62 7.47 19.87
C GLN A 73 -3.51 7.10 18.88
N VAL A 74 -2.84 8.08 18.25
CA VAL A 74 -1.67 7.84 17.38
C VAL A 74 -0.53 7.30 18.23
N GLY A 75 0.06 6.15 17.88
CA GLY A 75 1.14 5.56 18.69
C GLY A 75 0.73 4.57 19.75
N ARG A 76 -0.55 4.19 19.85
CA ARG A 76 -0.94 3.12 20.78
C ARG A 76 -0.54 1.75 20.22
N PRO A 77 0.06 0.88 21.05
CA PRO A 77 0.20 -0.53 20.72
C PRO A 77 -1.18 -1.13 20.42
N ASP A 78 -1.21 -2.05 19.47
CA ASP A 78 -2.36 -2.90 19.13
C ASP A 78 -2.76 -3.85 20.27
#